data_AF-A0AAV9ZAB5-F1
#
_entry.id   AF-A0AAV9ZAB5-F1
#
_cell.length_a   1.000
_cell.length_b   1.000
_cell.length_c   1.000
_cell.angle_alpha   90.00
_cell.angle_beta   90.00
_cell.angle_gamma   90.00
#
_symmetry.space_group_name_H-M   'P 1'
#
loop_
_entity.id
_entity.type
_entity.pdbx_description
1 polymer ?
#
loop_
_entity_poly.entity_id
_entity_poly.type
_entity_poly.pdbx_seq_one_letter_code
_entity_poly.pdbx_strand_id
1 'polypeptide(L)' 'IHDGYKVGKFWDNVPSHQARGQCTRCGVHESMEHILTQCAEPGQKEIWDLASEMW' A
#
# COMPACT_ATOMS: atom_id res chain seq x y z
N ILE A 1 -13.33 8.73 -6.98
CA ILE A 1 -12.96 8.31 -5.61
C ILE A 1 -11.46 8.55 -5.50
N HIS A 2 -11.03 9.57 -4.77
CA HIS A 2 -9.61 9.78 -4.47
C HIS A 2 -9.56 10.14 -2.98
N ASP A 3 -8.63 9.52 -2.23
CA ASP A 3 -8.39 9.73 -0.79
C ASP A 3 -9.43 9.19 0.21
N GLY A 4 -10.20 8.15 -0.16
CA GLY A 4 -11.07 7.45 0.80
C GLY A 4 -10.33 6.56 1.81
N TYR A 5 -9.09 6.20 1.51
CA TYR A 5 -8.27 5.30 2.33
C TYR A 5 -7.17 6.06 3.06
N LYS A 6 -6.85 5.63 4.28
CA LYS A 6 -5.75 6.18 5.08
C LYS A 6 -4.40 5.61 4.61
N VAL A 7 -3.95 6.03 3.43
CA VAL A 7 -2.69 5.62 2.79
C VAL A 7 -1.88 6.83 2.34
N GLY A 8 -0.57 6.64 2.14
CA GLY A 8 0.30 7.69 1.57
C GLY A 8 0.24 9.00 2.35
N LYS A 9 -0.08 10.08 1.62
CA LYS A 9 -0.11 11.47 2.10
C LYS A 9 -1.06 11.72 3.27
N PHE A 10 -2.03 10.84 3.51
CA PHE A 10 -2.88 10.93 4.70
C PHE A 10 -2.03 11.00 5.98
N TRP A 11 -0.97 10.20 6.05
CA TRP A 11 -0.12 10.07 7.23
C TRP A 11 0.86 11.23 7.42
N ASP A 12 1.14 12.02 6.39
CA ASP A 12 2.05 13.18 6.48
C ASP A 12 1.55 14.21 7.50
N ASN A 13 0.22 14.32 7.65
CA ASN A 13 -0.45 15.22 8.57
C ASN A 13 -0.70 14.62 9.96
N VAL A 14 -0.28 13.37 10.21
CA VAL A 14 -0.45 12.70 11.51
C VAL A 14 0.89 12.66 12.24
N PRO A 15 1.06 13.44 13.33
CA PRO A 15 2.31 13.48 14.08
C PRO A 15 2.76 12.09 14.54
N SER A 16 4.05 11.82 14.43
CA SER A 16 4.72 10.55 14.80
C SER A 16 4.29 9.32 14.00
N HIS A 17 3.52 9.49 12.92
CA HIS A 17 2.99 8.39 12.12
C HIS A 17 3.30 8.50 10.62
N GLN A 18 4.12 9.48 10.21
CA GLN A 18 4.43 9.75 8.81
C GLN A 18 5.07 8.55 8.11
N ALA A 19 5.83 7.74 8.84
CA ALA A 19 6.44 6.50 8.33
C ALA A 19 5.39 5.50 7.78
N ARG A 20 4.12 5.57 8.22
CA ARG A 20 3.03 4.72 7.70
C ARG A 20 2.57 5.12 6.30
N GLY A 21 2.93 6.32 5.85
CA GLY A 21 2.65 6.80 4.50
C GLY A 21 3.67 6.33 3.47
N GLN A 22 4.74 5.67 3.88
CA GLN A 22 5.85 5.29 3.00
C GLN A 22 6.03 3.78 2.95
N CYS A 23 6.32 3.28 1.76
CA CYS A 23 6.75 1.91 1.57
C CYS A 23 8.17 1.77 2.11
N THR A 24 8.37 0.95 3.14
CA THR A 24 9.72 0.69 3.69
C THR A 24 10.62 -0.06 2.71
N ARG A 25 10.03 -0.73 1.71
CA ARG A 25 10.73 -1.52 0.69
C ARG A 25 11.06 -0.71 -0.55
N CYS A 26 10.10 0.05 -1.05
CA CYS A 26 10.24 0.81 -2.30
C CYS A 26 10.67 2.27 -2.09
N GLY A 27 10.53 2.82 -0.87
CA GLY A 27 10.91 4.21 -0.55
C GLY A 27 9.99 5.27 -1.18
N VAL A 28 8.80 4.87 -1.66
CA VAL A 28 7.80 5.77 -2.26
C VAL A 28 6.61 5.96 -1.32
N HIS A 29 5.83 7.02 -1.52
CA HIS A 29 4.54 7.16 -0.84
C HIS A 29 3.61 6.03 -1.25
N GLU A 30 3.01 5.37 -0.26
CA GLU A 30 2.07 4.29 -0.47
C GLU A 30 0.81 4.79 -1.18
N SER A 31 0.29 3.98 -2.10
CA SER A 31 -1.00 4.19 -2.75
C SER A 31 -1.69 2.84 -2.92
N MET A 32 -3.02 2.83 -3.12
CA MET A 32 -3.73 1.57 -3.37
C MET A 32 -3.19 0.85 -4.61
N GLU A 33 -2.81 1.59 -5.65
CA GLU A 33 -2.15 1.03 -6.83
C GLU A 33 -0.80 0.42 -6.47
N HIS A 34 0.02 1.12 -5.68
CA HIS A 34 1.31 0.59 -5.25
C HIS A 34 1.16 -0.71 -4.44
N ILE A 35 0.32 -0.68 -3.40
CA ILE A 35 0.06 -1.82 -2.50
C ILE A 35 -0.43 -3.02 -3.32
N LEU A 36 -1.41 -2.82 -4.19
CA LEU A 36 -2.08 -3.92 -4.86
C LEU A 36 -1.34 -4.43 -6.09
N THR A 37 -0.62 -3.60 -6.85
CA THR A 37 -0.10 -4.04 -8.17
C THR A 37 1.38 -3.77 -8.43
N GLN A 38 2.08 -2.98 -7.60
CA GLN A 38 3.46 -2.58 -7.88
C GLN A 38 4.47 -3.00 -6.81
N CYS A 39 4.04 -3.12 -5.54
CA CYS A 39 4.92 -3.44 -4.43
C CYS A 39 5.29 -4.93 -4.40
N ALA A 40 6.58 -5.24 -4.34
CA ALA A 40 7.06 -6.62 -4.23
C ALA A 40 7.06 -7.15 -2.78
N GLU A 41 6.28 -6.56 -1.87
CA GLU A 41 6.09 -7.12 -0.53
C GLU A 41 5.39 -8.49 -0.61
N PRO A 42 5.78 -9.46 0.24
CA PRO A 42 5.24 -10.83 0.17
C PRO A 42 3.71 -10.90 0.16
N GLY A 43 3.05 -10.01 0.92
CA GLY A 43 1.59 -9.99 1.06
C GLY A 43 0.85 -9.68 -0.24
N GLN A 44 1.44 -8.91 -1.18
CA GLN A 44 0.80 -8.66 -2.47
C GLN A 44 0.68 -9.96 -3.27
N LYS A 45 1.80 -10.71 -3.37
CA LYS A 45 1.84 -11.95 -4.14
C LYS A 45 0.87 -12.98 -3.57
N GLU A 46 0.86 -13.16 -2.25
CA GLU A 46 -0.01 -14.14 -1.59
C GLU A 46 -1.50 -13.86 -1.86
N ILE A 47 -1.92 -12.59 -1.79
CA ILE A 47 -3.30 -12.21 -2.09
C ILE A 47 -3.67 -12.45 -3.56
N TRP A 48 -2.77 -12.20 -4.51
CA TRP A 48 -3.03 -12.48 -5.92
C TRP A 48 -3.06 -13.97 -6.24
N ASP A 49 -2.19 -14.77 -5.61
CA ASP A 49 -2.21 -16.22 -5.75
C ASP A 49 -3.58 -16.75 -5.28
N LEU A 50 -4.03 -16.35 -4.08
CA LEU A 50 -5.37 -16.70 -3.56
C LEU A 50 -6.52 -16.20 -4.44
N ALA A 51 -6.44 -14.96 -4.93
CA ALA A 51 -7.47 -14.41 -5.82
C ALA A 51 -7.56 -15.20 -7.13
N SER A 52 -6.43 -15.69 -7.65
CA SER A 52 -6.40 -16.48 -8.89
C SER A 52 -6.99 -17.88 -8.74
N GLU A 53 -7.00 -18.45 -7.53
CA GLU A 53 -7.64 -19.74 -7.24
C GLU A 53 -9.17 -19.68 -7.23
N MET A 54 -9.75 -18.47 -7.14
CA MET A 54 -11.21 -18.27 -7.12
C MET A 54 -11.84 -18.19 -8.52
N TRP A 55 -11.04 -18.29 -9.58
CA TRP A 55 -11.45 -18.17 -10.99
C TRP A 55 -11.35 -19.52 -11.69
#